data_AF-A0A1J3FHX7-F1
#
_entry.id   AF-A0A1J3FHX7-F1
#
_cell.length_a   1.000
_cell.length_b   1.000
_cell.length_c   1.000
_cell.angle_alpha   90.00
_cell.angle_beta   90.00
_cell.angle_gamma   90.00
#
_symmetry.space_group_name_H-M   'P 1'
#
loop_
_entity.id
_entity.type
_entity.pdbx_description
1 polymer ?
#
loop_
_entity_poly.entity_id
_entity_poly.type
_entity_poly.pdbx_seq_one_letter_code
_entity_poly.pdbx_strand_id
1 'polypeptide(L)'
;ACISGNGASKVEGYALKLERKGNVSIGEPTDISWLHIYPEGFRKMLNYLKHRYPNVPMFITENGLGDLQKPETTVKELLRDTKRIRYVSGHLDALQSAMRDGANVKGYF
;
A
#
# COMPACT_ATOMS: atom_id res chain seq x y z
N ALA A 1 34.64 0.14 -6.57
CA ALA A 1 34.09 1.30 -5.86
C ALA A 1 32.57 1.28 -5.99
N CYS A 2 31.82 1.44 -4.91
CA CYS A 2 30.36 1.58 -4.98
C CYS A 2 30.04 2.92 -5.64
N ILE A 3 29.26 2.89 -6.73
CA ILE A 3 28.85 4.08 -7.45
C ILE A 3 27.80 4.80 -6.59
N SER A 4 28.05 6.05 -6.22
CA SER A 4 27.07 6.89 -5.53
C SER A 4 25.94 7.24 -6.51
N GLY A 5 24.68 6.97 -6.13
CA GLY A 5 23.49 7.26 -6.92
C GLY A 5 22.22 6.66 -6.29
N ASN A 6 21.04 7.01 -6.81
CA ASN A 6 19.78 6.44 -6.33
C ASN A 6 19.80 4.91 -6.44
N GLY A 7 19.53 4.21 -5.33
CA GLY A 7 19.56 2.74 -5.29
C GLY A 7 20.93 2.14 -4.94
N ALA A 8 21.90 2.97 -4.54
CA ALA A 8 23.23 2.53 -4.14
C ALA A 8 23.24 1.76 -2.81
N SER A 9 22.30 2.03 -1.91
CA SER A 9 22.11 1.20 -0.71
C SER A 9 21.13 0.04 -0.96
N LYS A 10 21.29 -1.06 -0.22
CA LYS A 10 20.38 -2.21 -0.28
C LYS A 10 18.93 -1.81 0.03
N VAL A 11 18.76 -0.83 0.94
CA VAL A 11 17.45 -0.30 1.35
C VAL A 11 16.81 0.50 0.21
N GLU A 12 17.54 1.45 -0.40
CA GLU A 12 17.05 2.19 -1.56
C GLU A 12 16.81 1.27 -2.75
N GLY A 13 17.68 0.28 -2.95
CA GLY A 13 17.53 -0.73 -4.00
C GLY A 13 16.30 -1.63 -3.81
N TYR A 14 15.80 -1.80 -2.59
CA TYR A 14 14.50 -2.44 -2.36
C TYR A 14 13.35 -1.46 -2.54
N ALA A 15 13.43 -0.26 -1.97
CA ALA A 15 12.39 0.76 -2.07
C ALA A 15 12.10 1.17 -3.53
N LEU A 16 13.15 1.45 -4.33
CA LEU A 16 13.05 1.83 -5.74
C LEU A 16 12.60 0.68 -6.66
N LYS A 17 12.58 -0.57 -6.17
CA LYS A 17 12.06 -1.74 -6.90
C LYS A 17 10.57 -2.00 -6.66
N LEU A 18 9.91 -1.27 -5.77
CA LEU A 18 8.53 -1.57 -5.39
C LEU A 18 7.50 -1.02 -6.38
N GLU A 19 7.79 0.06 -7.09
CA GLU A 19 6.78 0.75 -7.92
C GLU A 19 6.49 0.03 -9.24
N ARG A 20 7.43 -0.78 -9.74
CA ARG A 20 7.32 -1.48 -11.03
C ARG A 20 7.90 -2.88 -10.98
N LYS A 21 7.27 -3.80 -11.71
CA LYS A 21 7.83 -5.12 -12.04
C LYS A 21 8.21 -5.14 -13.50
N GLY A 22 9.51 -5.01 -13.79
CA GLY A 22 9.97 -4.71 -15.14
C GLY A 22 9.48 -3.33 -15.58
N ASN A 23 8.81 -3.25 -16.72
CA ASN A 23 8.25 -1.99 -17.23
C ASN A 23 6.77 -1.77 -16.90
N VAL A 24 6.16 -2.62 -16.06
CA VAL A 24 4.74 -2.56 -15.69
C VAL A 24 4.60 -2.05 -14.25
N SER A 25 3.70 -1.08 -14.04
CA SER A 25 3.33 -0.61 -12.70
C SER A 25 2.77 -1.75 -11.86
N ILE A 26 3.12 -1.81 -10.57
CA ILE A 26 2.59 -2.86 -9.68
C ILE A 26 1.09 -2.68 -9.37
N GLY A 27 0.57 -1.47 -9.53
CA GLY A 27 -0.81 -1.11 -9.24
C GLY A 27 -1.20 0.20 -9.91
N GLU A 28 -2.42 0.67 -9.67
CA GLU A 28 -2.88 1.96 -10.18
C GLU A 28 -2.08 3.11 -9.53
N PRO A 29 -1.43 3.99 -10.30
CA PRO A 29 -0.76 5.16 -9.74
C PRO A 29 -1.74 6.15 -9.10
N THR A 30 -1.27 6.90 -8.12
CA THR A 30 -2.06 7.95 -7.46
C THR A 30 -1.42 9.33 -7.66
N ASP A 31 -2.05 10.38 -7.14
CA ASP A 31 -1.48 11.73 -7.19
C ASP A 31 -0.22 11.85 -6.32
N ILE A 32 -0.02 10.91 -5.39
CA ILE A 32 1.16 10.81 -4.55
C ILE A 32 2.14 9.83 -5.21
N SER A 33 3.29 10.32 -5.65
CA SER A 33 4.22 9.59 -6.54
C SER A 33 4.66 8.21 -6.03
N TRP A 34 4.85 8.05 -4.72
CA TRP A 34 5.28 6.80 -4.11
C TRP A 34 4.11 5.83 -3.81
N LEU A 35 2.86 6.30 -3.89
CA LEU A 35 1.68 5.52 -3.50
C LEU A 35 0.99 4.92 -4.73
N HIS A 36 0.94 3.59 -4.78
CA HIS A 36 0.24 2.81 -5.80
C HIS A 36 -0.84 1.95 -5.15
N ILE A 37 -2.02 1.87 -5.78
CA ILE A 37 -3.14 1.06 -5.28
C ILE A 37 -2.86 -0.40 -5.64
N TYR A 38 -2.44 -1.19 -4.65
CA TYR A 38 -2.13 -2.61 -4.85
C TYR A 38 -2.55 -3.49 -3.64
N PRO A 39 -3.86 -3.79 -3.48
CA PRO A 39 -4.36 -4.57 -2.34
C PRO A 39 -3.74 -5.98 -2.22
N GLU A 40 -3.41 -6.62 -3.34
CA GLU A 40 -2.74 -7.92 -3.31
C GLU A 40 -1.34 -7.83 -2.65
N GLY A 41 -0.63 -6.72 -2.84
CA GLY A 41 0.62 -6.42 -2.15
C GLY A 41 0.44 -6.31 -0.65
N PHE A 42 -0.66 -5.70 -0.20
CA PHE A 42 -1.01 -5.62 1.22
C PHE A 42 -1.20 -7.02 1.84
N ARG A 43 -1.96 -7.91 1.19
CA ARG A 43 -2.10 -9.32 1.62
C ARG A 43 -0.74 -10.03 1.67
N LYS A 44 0.09 -9.88 0.63
CA LYS A 44 1.44 -10.48 0.57
C LYS A 44 2.34 -10.01 1.71
N MET A 45 2.30 -8.72 2.03
CA MET A 45 3.05 -8.13 3.14
C MET A 45 2.60 -8.70 4.48
N LEU A 46 1.29 -8.78 4.75
CA LEU A 46 0.78 -9.35 6.01
C LEU A 46 1.15 -10.82 6.16
N ASN A 47 1.06 -11.59 5.08
CA ASN A 47 1.55 -12.97 5.07
C ASN A 47 3.06 -13.04 5.31
N TYR A 48 3.86 -12.16 4.70
CA TYR A 48 5.29 -12.11 4.97
C TYR A 48 5.58 -11.84 6.46
N LEU A 49 4.93 -10.85 7.06
CA LEU A 49 5.11 -10.50 8.47
C LEU A 49 4.74 -11.68 9.39
N LYS A 50 3.61 -12.34 9.13
CA LYS A 50 3.18 -13.57 9.83
C LYS A 50 4.28 -14.64 9.87
N HIS A 51 4.92 -14.91 8.72
CA HIS A 51 5.97 -15.95 8.64
C HIS A 51 7.30 -15.46 9.23
N ARG A 52 7.64 -14.18 9.04
CA ARG A 52 8.90 -13.61 9.48
C ARG A 52 8.96 -13.36 10.99
N TYR A 53 7.82 -13.03 11.60
CA TYR A 53 7.65 -12.76 13.02
C TYR A 53 6.55 -13.67 13.55
N PRO A 54 6.87 -14.76 14.28
CA PRO A 54 6.00 -15.93 14.55
C PRO A 54 4.54 -15.63 14.93
N ASN A 55 3.74 -15.29 13.92
CA ASN A 55 2.34 -14.84 13.96
C ASN A 55 1.92 -14.03 15.21
N VAL A 56 2.78 -13.09 15.64
CA VAL A 56 2.47 -12.21 16.77
C VAL A 56 1.24 -11.35 16.45
N PRO A 57 0.44 -10.92 17.44
CA PRO A 57 -0.68 -10.02 17.21
C PRO A 57 -0.24 -8.74 16.49
N MET A 58 -0.93 -8.38 15.40
CA MET A 58 -0.63 -7.20 14.59
C MET A 58 -1.80 -6.22 14.59
N PHE A 59 -1.51 -4.92 14.56
CA PHE A 59 -2.47 -3.86 14.35
C PHE A 59 -2.06 -3.06 13.12
N ILE A 60 -2.99 -2.81 12.22
CA ILE A 60 -2.77 -1.92 11.08
C ILE A 60 -3.11 -0.52 11.56
N THR A 61 -2.08 0.26 11.89
CA THR A 61 -2.25 1.61 12.44
C THR A 61 -2.60 2.64 11.38
N GLU A 62 -2.16 2.42 10.14
CA GLU A 62 -2.41 3.33 9.02
C GLU A 62 -2.59 2.55 7.71
N ASN A 63 -3.67 2.86 7.00
CA ASN A 63 -3.84 2.55 5.58
C ASN A 63 -4.80 3.56 4.94
N GLY A 64 -4.38 4.21 3.85
CA GLY A 64 -5.19 5.28 3.27
C GLY A 64 -4.75 5.73 1.89
N LEU A 65 -5.62 6.54 1.28
CA LEU A 65 -5.40 7.18 -0.01
C LEU A 65 -5.52 8.68 0.17
N GLY A 66 -4.50 9.42 -0.26
CA GLY A 66 -4.56 10.87 -0.41
C GLY A 66 -4.81 11.24 -1.86
N ASP A 67 -5.73 12.17 -2.08
CA ASP A 67 -5.99 12.78 -3.39
C ASP A 67 -5.57 14.26 -3.33
N LEU A 68 -4.84 14.73 -4.35
CA LEU A 68 -4.42 16.13 -4.42
C LEU A 68 -5.58 16.99 -4.92
N GLN A 69 -6.03 17.91 -4.07
CA GLN A 69 -7.12 18.81 -4.43
C GLN A 69 -6.59 19.95 -5.30
N LYS A 70 -7.34 20.27 -6.36
CA LYS A 70 -7.09 21.49 -7.14
C LYS A 70 -7.80 22.68 -6.50
N PRO A 71 -7.27 23.91 -6.63
CA PRO A 71 -7.89 25.11 -6.05
C PRO A 71 -9.38 25.29 -6.37
N GLU A 72 -9.80 24.85 -7.54
CA GLU A 72 -11.16 24.94 -8.07
C GLU A 72 -12.11 23.81 -7.62
N THR A 73 -11.62 22.83 -6.84
CA THR A 73 -12.41 21.65 -6.45
C THR A 73 -13.53 22.03 -5.49
N THR A 74 -14.77 21.70 -5.83
CA THR A 74 -15.93 22.03 -5.00
C THR A 74 -16.15 21.03 -3.87
N VAL A 75 -16.82 21.44 -2.79
CA VAL A 75 -17.21 20.53 -1.69
C VAL A 75 -18.03 19.34 -2.21
N LYS A 76 -18.90 19.55 -3.19
CA LYS A 76 -19.72 18.48 -3.79
C LYS A 76 -18.86 17.44 -4.52
N GLU A 77 -17.76 17.85 -5.12
CA GLU A 77 -16.80 16.94 -5.77
C GLU A 77 -15.97 16.21 -4.72
N LEU A 78 -15.52 16.89 -3.66
CA LEU A 78 -14.80 16.26 -2.54
C LEU A 78 -15.61 15.17 -1.83
N LEU A 79 -16.92 15.40 -1.66
CA LEU A 79 -17.83 14.39 -1.07
C LEU A 79 -18.08 13.18 -1.98
N ARG A 80 -17.70 13.24 -3.26
CA ARG A 80 -17.83 12.14 -4.24
C ARG A 80 -16.53 11.34 -4.34
N ASP A 81 -16.02 10.90 -3.19
CA ASP A 81 -14.72 10.24 -3.00
C ASP A 81 -14.69 8.74 -3.35
N THR A 82 -15.28 8.38 -4.49
CA THR A 82 -15.42 6.98 -4.93
C THR A 82 -14.08 6.24 -5.04
N LYS A 83 -12.98 6.95 -5.36
CA LYS A 83 -11.63 6.37 -5.43
C LYS A 83 -11.15 5.89 -4.06
N ARG A 84 -11.29 6.71 -3.02
CA ARG A 84 -10.97 6.36 -1.64
C ARG A 84 -11.84 5.21 -1.13
N ILE A 85 -13.14 5.22 -1.43
CA ILE A 85 -14.05 4.12 -1.08
C ILE A 85 -13.56 2.80 -1.69
N ARG A 86 -13.23 2.79 -2.99
CA ARG A 86 -12.71 1.59 -3.68
C ARG A 86 -11.37 1.14 -3.11
N TYR A 87 -10.47 2.08 -2.81
CA TYR A 87 -9.19 1.78 -2.17
C TYR A 87 -9.40 1.04 -0.85
N VAL A 88 -10.19 1.62 0.07
CA VAL A 88 -10.44 1.03 1.39
C VAL A 88 -11.13 -0.32 1.25
N SER A 89 -12.15 -0.43 0.40
CA SER A 89 -12.85 -1.71 0.16
C SER A 89 -11.88 -2.80 -0.30
N GLY A 90 -11.05 -2.53 -1.30
CA GLY A 90 -10.10 -3.50 -1.81
C GLY A 90 -9.04 -3.91 -0.77
N HIS A 91 -8.56 -2.98 0.06
CA HIS A 91 -7.58 -3.29 1.11
C HIS A 91 -8.22 -4.07 2.26
N LEU A 92 -9.49 -3.81 2.60
CA LEU A 92 -10.24 -4.61 3.58
C LEU A 92 -10.51 -6.03 3.07
N ASP A 93 -10.81 -6.22 1.79
CA ASP A 93 -10.93 -7.56 1.18
C ASP A 93 -9.60 -8.33 1.22
N ALA A 94 -8.50 -7.64 0.95
CA ALA A 94 -7.15 -8.19 1.06
C ALA A 94 -6.77 -8.52 2.50
N LEU A 95 -7.12 -7.66 3.46
CA LEU A 95 -6.95 -7.90 4.89
C LEU A 95 -7.71 -9.15 5.34
N GLN A 96 -9.00 -9.23 4.98
CA GLN A 96 -9.83 -10.40 5.28
C GLN A 96 -9.21 -11.67 4.70
N SER A 97 -8.69 -11.60 3.47
CA SER A 97 -7.99 -12.72 2.84
C SER A 97 -6.71 -13.10 3.60
N ALA A 98 -5.92 -12.14 4.06
CA ALA A 98 -4.73 -12.41 4.87
C ALA A 98 -5.09 -13.05 6.24
N MET A 99 -6.18 -12.61 6.86
CA MET A 99 -6.70 -13.22 8.10
C MET A 99 -7.15 -14.66 7.86
N ARG A 100 -7.81 -14.95 6.72
CA ARG A 100 -8.13 -16.32 6.29
C ARG A 100 -6.89 -17.17 6.03
N ASP A 101 -5.79 -16.56 5.57
CA ASP A 101 -4.48 -17.22 5.46
C ASP A 101 -3.80 -17.43 6.82
N GLY A 102 -4.41 -16.99 7.92
CA GLY A 102 -3.94 -17.18 9.29
C GLY A 102 -3.17 -16.01 9.90
N ALA A 103 -3.14 -14.83 9.26
CA ALA A 103 -2.51 -13.64 9.85
C ALA A 103 -3.26 -13.16 11.10
N ASN A 104 -2.55 -12.98 12.22
CA ASN A 104 -3.11 -12.62 13.51
C ASN A 104 -3.34 -11.10 13.65
N VAL A 105 -4.16 -10.51 12.78
CA VAL A 105 -4.51 -9.08 12.84
C VAL A 105 -5.63 -8.84 13.86
N LYS A 106 -5.47 -7.81 14.70
CA LYS A 106 -6.36 -7.47 15.81
C LYS A 106 -7.09 -6.14 15.65
N GLY A 107 -6.65 -5.30 14.72
CA GLY A 107 -7.30 -4.02 14.45
C GLY A 107 -6.79 -3.40 13.15
N TYR A 108 -7.62 -2.51 12.62
CA TYR A 108 -7.38 -1.69 11.44
C TYR A 108 -7.94 -0.31 11.73
N PHE A 109 -7.16 0.74 11.49
CA PHE A 109 -7.47 2.13 11.78
C PHE A 109 -7.30 2.99 10.53
#